data_AF-B7S6X1-F1
#
_entry.id   AF-B7S6X1-F1
#
_cell.length_a   1.000
_cell.length_b   1.000
_cell.length_c   1.000
_cell.angle_alpha   90.00
_cell.angle_beta   90.00
_cell.angle_gamma   90.00
#
_symmetry.space_group_name_H-M   'P 1'
#
loop_
_entity.id
_entity.type
_entity.pdbx_description
1 polymer ?
#
loop_
_entity_poly.entity_id
_entity_poly.type
_entity_poly.pdbx_seq_one_letter_code
_entity_poly.pdbx_strand_id
1 'polypeptide(L)'
;QPERLQAGMYIMLYTITASSPLLALILYKFELCGTSSFLLKNFLCEFYGNGFVGWSGMVGSEVVFCLGFGAFLVKLPMFSLHLWLPKAHVEAPVAGSMILAGVLLKLGGYGMIRVYSYFCLSSYSVFSDVMLCLGLWGGVVTGFICFRQVDLKSLI
;
A
#
# COMPACT_ATOMS: atom_id res chain seq x y z
N GLN A 1 -26.56 4.89 13.79
CA GLN A 1 -26.29 5.00 12.34
C GLN A 1 -25.56 3.73 11.91
N PRO A 2 -26.30 2.72 11.42
CA PRO A 2 -25.75 1.39 11.15
C PRO A 2 -24.74 1.40 10.00
N GLU A 3 -24.97 2.21 8.95
CA GLU A 3 -24.08 2.36 7.80
C GLU A 3 -22.68 2.82 8.23
N ARG A 4 -22.60 3.90 9.04
CA ARG A 4 -21.33 4.42 9.59
C ARG A 4 -20.49 3.37 10.30
N LEU A 5 -21.16 2.50 11.07
CA LEU A 5 -20.50 1.44 11.81
C LEU A 5 -19.96 0.38 10.84
N GLN A 6 -20.73 0.05 9.81
CA GLN A 6 -20.32 -0.86 8.75
C GLN A 6 -19.13 -0.33 7.94
N ALA A 7 -19.10 0.95 7.55
CA ALA A 7 -17.93 1.54 6.89
C ALA A 7 -16.69 1.56 7.78
N GLY A 8 -16.85 1.84 9.08
CA GLY A 8 -15.77 1.75 10.06
C GLY A 8 -15.15 0.35 10.12
N MET A 9 -15.98 -0.70 10.15
CA MET A 9 -15.53 -2.09 10.14
C MET A 9 -14.78 -2.46 8.86
N TYR A 10 -15.26 -1.99 7.69
CA TYR A 10 -14.55 -2.20 6.43
C TYR A 10 -13.16 -1.53 6.42
N ILE A 11 -13.06 -0.26 6.81
CA ILE A 11 -11.77 0.46 6.86
C ILE A 11 -10.78 -0.29 7.78
N MET A 12 -11.24 -0.69 8.97
CA MET A 12 -10.41 -1.37 9.96
C MET A 12 -9.91 -2.72 9.42
N LEU A 13 -10.79 -3.54 8.88
CA LEU A 13 -10.42 -4.87 8.38
C LEU A 13 -9.44 -4.78 7.20
N TYR A 14 -9.69 -3.89 6.25
CA TYR A 14 -8.79 -3.71 5.10
C TYR A 14 -7.41 -3.22 5.54
N THR A 15 -7.34 -2.27 6.47
CA THR A 15 -6.05 -1.71 6.91
C THR A 15 -5.25 -2.69 7.77
N ILE A 16 -5.89 -3.43 8.68
CA ILE A 16 -5.21 -4.41 9.54
C ILE A 16 -4.70 -5.60 8.72
N THR A 17 -5.56 -6.19 7.87
CA THR A 17 -5.18 -7.35 7.05
C THR A 17 -4.04 -7.04 6.09
N ALA A 18 -4.02 -5.82 5.53
CA ALA A 18 -2.96 -5.41 4.62
C ALA A 18 -1.64 -5.08 5.36
N SER A 19 -1.70 -4.56 6.58
CA SER A 19 -0.51 -4.15 7.34
C SER A 19 0.21 -5.29 8.07
N SER A 20 -0.50 -6.38 8.41
CA SER A 20 0.11 -7.54 9.08
C SER A 20 1.23 -8.23 8.28
N PRO A 21 1.12 -8.51 6.96
CA PRO A 21 2.22 -9.11 6.21
C PRO A 21 3.43 -8.19 6.10
N LEU A 22 3.21 -6.88 6.00
CA LEU A 22 4.29 -5.90 5.97
C LEU A 22 5.05 -5.86 7.29
N LEU A 23 4.35 -5.95 8.42
CA LEU A 23 5.00 -6.01 9.74
C LEU A 23 5.93 -7.23 9.85
N ALA A 24 5.46 -8.40 9.41
CA ALA A 24 6.27 -9.62 9.41
C ALA A 24 7.56 -9.46 8.58
N LEU A 25 7.48 -8.83 7.40
CA LEU A 25 8.65 -8.56 6.56
C LEU A 25 9.66 -7.61 7.22
N ILE A 26 9.19 -6.57 7.91
CA ILE A 26 10.07 -5.62 8.60
C ILE A 26 10.81 -6.33 9.74
N LEU A 27 10.10 -7.15 10.53
CA LEU A 27 10.71 -7.92 11.62
C LEU A 27 11.77 -8.89 11.09
N TYR A 28 11.46 -9.62 10.01
CA TYR A 28 12.43 -10.52 9.39
C TYR A 28 13.68 -9.77 8.90
N LYS A 29 13.51 -8.60 8.27
CA LYS A 29 14.66 -7.80 7.81
C LYS A 29 15.45 -7.19 8.99
N PHE A 30 14.78 -6.90 10.10
CA PHE A 30 15.42 -6.44 11.33
C PHE A 30 16.32 -7.53 11.93
N GLU A 31 15.88 -8.79 11.96
CA GLU A 31 16.70 -9.91 12.43
C GLU A 31 17.96 -10.11 11.58
N LEU A 32 17.88 -9.87 10.27
CA LEU A 32 19.02 -10.01 9.35
C LEU A 32 20.04 -8.86 9.46
N CYS A 33 19.57 -7.60 9.50
CA CYS A 33 20.46 -6.42 9.49
C CYS A 33 20.79 -5.87 10.88
N GLY A 34 20.08 -6.30 11.93
CA GLY A 34 20.26 -5.84 13.31
C GLY A 34 19.96 -4.35 13.56
N THR A 35 19.47 -3.63 12.55
CA THR A 35 19.27 -2.17 12.61
C THR A 35 17.94 -1.76 11.99
N SER A 36 17.26 -0.82 12.64
CA SER A 36 15.99 -0.23 12.19
C SER A 36 16.14 1.16 11.57
N SER A 37 17.33 1.76 11.67
CA SER A 37 17.58 3.11 11.18
C SER A 37 17.76 3.15 9.66
N PHE A 38 16.93 3.95 8.99
CA PHE A 38 17.00 4.11 7.52
C PHE A 38 18.37 4.59 7.03
N LEU A 39 19.04 5.46 7.79
CA LEU A 39 20.29 6.09 7.38
C LEU A 39 21.48 5.12 7.46
N LEU A 40 21.53 4.33 8.54
CA LEU A 40 22.61 3.38 8.81
C LEU A 40 22.49 2.14 7.91
N LYS A 41 21.26 1.84 7.45
CA LYS A 41 20.97 0.75 6.53
C LYS A 41 21.68 0.89 5.18
N ASN A 42 21.70 2.07 4.57
CA ASN A 42 22.36 2.23 3.26
C ASN A 42 23.84 1.80 3.32
N PHE A 43 24.51 2.08 4.44
CA PHE A 43 25.88 1.63 4.67
C PHE A 43 25.96 0.13 5.00
N LEU A 44 25.08 -0.40 5.85
CA LEU A 44 25.14 -1.82 6.26
C LEU A 44 24.65 -2.81 5.19
N CYS A 45 23.79 -2.38 4.27
CA CYS A 45 23.23 -3.22 3.22
C CYS A 45 24.30 -3.66 2.21
N GLU A 46 25.34 -2.84 2.01
CA GLU A 46 26.53 -3.21 1.24
C GLU A 46 27.35 -4.33 1.90
N PHE A 47 27.38 -4.39 3.25
CA PHE A 47 28.17 -5.37 4.00
C PHE A 47 27.46 -6.72 4.20
N TYR A 48 26.15 -6.72 4.44
CA TYR A 48 25.37 -7.94 4.72
C TYR A 48 24.68 -8.54 3.49
N GLY A 49 24.84 -7.89 2.33
CA GLY A 49 24.17 -8.28 1.08
C GLY A 49 22.74 -7.74 0.99
N ASN A 50 22.38 -7.28 -0.21
CA ASN A 50 21.08 -6.66 -0.48
C ASN A 50 19.88 -7.62 -0.36
N GLY A 51 20.13 -8.93 -0.37
CA GLY A 51 19.09 -9.96 -0.43
C GLY A 51 18.46 -10.34 0.91
N PHE A 52 17.30 -10.98 0.83
CA PHE A 52 16.81 -11.84 1.90
C PHE A 52 17.60 -13.15 1.79
N VAL A 53 18.46 -13.45 2.77
CA VAL A 53 19.47 -14.53 2.69
C VAL A 53 18.85 -15.93 2.46
N GLY A 54 17.56 -16.14 2.79
CA GLY A 54 16.83 -17.38 2.50
C GLY A 54 15.85 -17.32 1.31
N TRP A 55 15.64 -16.16 0.70
CA TRP A 55 14.62 -15.91 -0.33
C TRP A 55 15.25 -15.27 -1.58
N SER A 56 16.50 -15.62 -1.88
CA SER A 56 17.26 -15.08 -3.02
C SER A 56 16.86 -15.66 -4.38
N GLY A 57 15.94 -16.62 -4.43
CA GLY A 57 15.35 -17.08 -5.68
C GLY A 57 14.42 -16.02 -6.29
N MET A 58 14.26 -16.02 -7.62
CA MET A 58 13.36 -15.10 -8.35
C MET A 58 11.95 -15.03 -7.72
N VAL A 59 11.42 -16.18 -7.31
CA VAL A 59 10.10 -16.29 -6.65
C VAL A 59 10.09 -15.61 -5.28
N GLY A 60 11.19 -15.69 -4.51
CA GLY A 60 11.30 -15.08 -3.19
C GLY A 60 11.27 -13.55 -3.26
N SER A 61 12.04 -12.95 -4.20
CA SER A 61 12.02 -11.50 -4.40
C SER A 61 10.64 -10.98 -4.83
N GLU A 62 9.91 -11.75 -5.63
CA GLU A 62 8.56 -11.37 -6.08
C GLU A 62 7.52 -11.44 -4.96
N VAL A 63 7.58 -12.45 -4.10
CA VAL A 63 6.66 -12.54 -2.96
C VAL A 63 6.94 -11.42 -1.94
N VAL A 64 8.22 -11.09 -1.69
CA VAL A 64 8.58 -9.94 -0.84
C VAL A 64 8.06 -8.63 -1.47
N PHE A 65 8.16 -8.47 -2.78
CA PHE A 65 7.58 -7.34 -3.50
C PHE A 65 6.06 -7.26 -3.28
N CYS A 66 5.34 -8.36 -3.53
CA CYS A 66 3.89 -8.40 -3.42
C CYS A 66 3.42 -8.12 -1.98
N LEU A 67 4.05 -8.71 -0.97
CA LEU A 67 3.70 -8.52 0.43
C LEU A 67 4.09 -7.12 0.94
N GLY A 68 5.26 -6.61 0.53
CA GLY A 68 5.75 -5.29 0.91
C GLY A 68 4.93 -4.15 0.30
N PHE A 69 4.55 -4.26 -0.98
CA PHE A 69 3.71 -3.27 -1.65
C PHE A 69 2.21 -3.44 -1.35
N GLY A 70 1.74 -4.67 -1.11
CA GLY A 70 0.32 -4.97 -0.84
C GLY A 70 -0.30 -4.09 0.25
N ALA A 71 0.45 -3.86 1.34
CA ALA A 71 0.03 -2.97 2.43
C ALA A 71 -0.23 -1.52 1.99
N PHE A 72 0.54 -1.04 1.01
CA PHE A 72 0.40 0.32 0.48
C PHE A 72 -0.63 0.41 -0.63
N LEU A 73 -0.87 -0.66 -1.41
CA LEU A 73 -1.92 -0.70 -2.44
C LEU A 73 -3.33 -0.69 -1.86
N VAL A 74 -3.49 -1.09 -0.60
CA VAL A 74 -4.77 -0.89 0.12
C VAL A 74 -4.93 0.57 0.56
N LYS A 75 -3.84 1.26 0.95
CA LYS A 75 -3.85 2.68 1.35
C LYS A 75 -3.91 3.65 0.17
N LEU A 76 -3.29 3.28 -0.95
CA LEU A 76 -3.42 3.90 -2.27
C LEU A 76 -4.33 3.01 -3.11
N PRO A 77 -5.65 3.21 -3.04
CA PRO A 77 -6.60 2.26 -3.59
C PRO A 77 -6.39 2.05 -5.09
N MET A 78 -5.81 0.91 -5.44
CA MET A 78 -5.89 0.38 -6.80
C MET A 78 -7.32 -0.09 -7.07
N PHE A 79 -7.70 -0.20 -8.34
CA PHE A 79 -9.08 -0.45 -8.75
C PHE A 79 -9.74 -1.71 -8.16
N SER A 80 -9.00 -2.73 -7.73
CA SER A 80 -9.59 -3.88 -7.02
C SER A 80 -9.84 -3.62 -5.54
N LEU A 81 -9.08 -2.73 -4.92
CA LEU A 81 -9.07 -2.48 -3.47
C LEU A 81 -9.75 -1.17 -3.09
N HIS A 82 -10.26 -0.40 -4.06
CA HIS A 82 -10.79 0.95 -3.84
C HIS A 82 -12.13 1.01 -3.11
N LEU A 83 -12.89 -0.08 -3.02
CA LEU A 83 -14.30 -0.06 -2.59
C LEU A 83 -14.52 0.47 -1.17
N TRP A 84 -13.52 0.40 -0.29
CA TRP A 84 -13.62 0.93 1.06
C TRP A 84 -13.56 2.47 1.08
N LEU A 85 -12.88 3.10 0.12
CA LEU A 85 -12.58 4.53 0.12
C LEU A 85 -13.81 5.40 -0.18
N PRO A 86 -14.64 5.17 -1.23
CA PRO A 86 -15.86 5.94 -1.47
C PRO A 86 -16.86 5.84 -0.31
N LYS A 87 -17.03 4.65 0.27
CA LYS A 87 -17.91 4.44 1.44
C LYS A 87 -17.41 5.17 2.68
N ALA A 88 -16.11 5.07 2.96
CA ALA A 88 -15.48 5.79 4.05
C ALA A 88 -15.64 7.31 3.92
N HIS A 89 -15.47 7.85 2.71
CA HIS A 89 -15.56 9.28 2.46
C HIS A 89 -16.99 9.81 2.64
N VAL A 90 -17.99 9.10 2.10
CA VAL A 90 -19.41 9.50 2.19
C VAL A 90 -19.89 9.53 3.65
N GLU A 91 -19.50 8.55 4.45
CA GLU A 91 -20.07 8.36 5.79
C GLU A 91 -19.30 9.08 6.92
N ALA A 92 -18.04 9.47 6.67
CA ALA A 92 -17.21 10.17 7.64
C ALA A 92 -17.66 11.63 7.88
N PRO A 93 -17.43 12.18 9.09
CA PRO A 93 -17.58 13.62 9.35
C PRO A 93 -16.61 14.43 8.49
N VAL A 94 -16.93 15.70 8.22
CA VAL A 94 -16.18 16.57 7.29
C VAL A 94 -14.69 16.65 7.63
N ALA A 95 -14.34 16.73 8.92
CA ALA A 95 -12.95 16.72 9.37
C ALA A 95 -12.24 15.40 9.08
N GLY A 96 -12.93 14.27 9.26
CA GLY A 96 -12.39 12.94 9.00
C GLY A 96 -12.14 12.69 7.52
N SER A 97 -13.07 13.10 6.65
CA SER A 97 -12.89 13.01 5.19
C SER A 97 -11.70 13.83 4.70
N MET A 98 -11.49 15.04 5.25
CA MET A 98 -10.34 15.89 4.90
C MET A 98 -8.99 15.26 5.27
N ILE A 99 -8.90 14.63 6.45
CA ILE A 99 -7.67 13.96 6.90
C ILE A 99 -7.40 12.71 6.06
N LEU A 100 -8.44 11.92 5.75
CA LEU A 100 -8.32 10.71 4.94
C LEU A 100 -7.76 11.04 3.54
N ALA A 101 -8.38 12.00 2.84
CA ALA A 101 -7.96 12.40 1.51
C ALA A 101 -6.60 13.13 1.53
N GLY A 102 -6.38 14.04 2.49
CA GLY A 102 -5.20 14.89 2.53
C GLY A 102 -3.93 14.20 3.01
N VAL A 103 -4.03 13.31 3.99
CA VAL A 103 -2.87 12.73 4.70
C VAL A 103 -2.71 11.25 4.36
N LEU A 104 -3.77 10.44 4.45
CA LEU A 104 -3.65 8.98 4.33
C LEU A 104 -3.17 8.59 2.92
N LEU A 105 -3.76 9.18 1.87
CA LEU A 105 -3.36 8.91 0.49
C LEU A 105 -1.89 9.30 0.22
N LYS A 106 -1.46 10.47 0.71
CA LYS A 106 -0.08 10.94 0.53
C LYS A 106 0.93 10.08 1.31
N LEU A 107 0.57 9.66 2.52
CA LEU A 107 1.39 8.73 3.32
C LEU A 107 1.52 7.36 2.66
N GLY A 108 0.49 6.90 1.93
CA GLY A 108 0.56 5.68 1.15
C GLY A 108 1.67 5.74 0.09
N GLY A 109 1.70 6.80 -0.72
CA GLY A 109 2.72 6.98 -1.76
C GLY A 109 4.13 7.20 -1.19
N TYR A 110 4.25 8.01 -0.13
CA TYR A 110 5.52 8.20 0.56
C TYR A 110 6.04 6.87 1.15
N GLY A 111 5.14 6.08 1.73
CA GLY A 111 5.45 4.75 2.26
C GLY A 111 6.00 3.80 1.20
N MET A 112 5.40 3.78 0.00
CA MET A 112 5.90 2.98 -1.12
C MET A 112 7.35 3.33 -1.48
N ILE A 113 7.69 4.62 -1.58
CA ILE A 113 9.05 5.06 -1.93
C ILE A 113 10.06 4.62 -0.87
N ARG A 114 9.69 4.76 0.42
CA ARG A 114 10.56 4.36 1.55
C ARG A 114 10.72 2.85 1.67
N VAL A 115 9.67 2.09 1.38
CA VAL A 115 9.72 0.63 1.44
C VAL A 115 10.46 0.04 0.25
N TYR A 116 10.34 0.66 -0.92
CA TYR A 116 11.14 0.32 -2.09
C TYR A 116 12.65 0.42 -1.79
N SER A 117 13.08 1.55 -1.21
CA SER A 117 14.49 1.71 -0.81
C SER A 117 14.87 0.81 0.37
N TYR A 118 13.95 0.58 1.32
CA TYR A 118 14.22 -0.29 2.46
C TYR A 118 14.46 -1.75 2.02
N PHE A 119 13.65 -2.33 1.16
CA PHE A 119 13.85 -3.74 0.79
C PHE A 119 14.84 -3.94 -0.37
N CYS A 120 15.41 -2.86 -0.93
CA CYS A 120 16.32 -2.92 -2.08
C CYS A 120 15.74 -3.80 -3.20
N LEU A 121 14.45 -3.60 -3.50
CA LEU A 121 13.75 -4.38 -4.51
C LEU A 121 14.40 -4.08 -5.86
N SER A 122 14.61 -5.12 -6.68
CA SER A 122 15.17 -4.95 -8.01
C SER A 122 14.26 -4.05 -8.84
N SER A 123 14.86 -3.11 -9.56
CA SER A 123 14.16 -2.11 -10.37
C SER A 123 13.31 -2.69 -11.51
N TYR A 124 13.60 -3.92 -11.92
CA TYR A 124 12.85 -4.65 -12.93
C TYR A 124 12.26 -5.90 -12.30
N SER A 125 10.95 -5.89 -12.08
CA SER A 125 10.19 -7.06 -11.63
C SER A 125 8.95 -7.20 -12.50
N VAL A 126 8.53 -8.42 -12.81
CA VAL A 126 7.28 -8.63 -13.56
C VAL A 126 6.08 -7.98 -12.84
N PHE A 127 6.13 -7.95 -11.51
CA PHE A 127 5.11 -7.32 -10.68
C PHE A 127 5.01 -5.80 -10.86
N SER A 128 6.11 -5.07 -11.11
CA SER A 128 6.02 -3.62 -11.35
C SER A 128 5.26 -3.31 -12.63
N ASP A 129 5.45 -4.12 -13.68
CA ASP A 129 4.74 -3.96 -14.95
C ASP A 129 3.25 -4.29 -14.78
N VAL A 130 2.93 -5.37 -14.04
CA VAL A 130 1.53 -5.71 -13.70
C VAL A 130 0.86 -4.57 -12.92
N MET A 131 1.55 -3.96 -11.96
CA MET A 131 1.01 -2.82 -11.20
C MET A 131 0.77 -1.61 -12.09
N LEU A 132 1.66 -1.32 -13.04
CA LEU A 132 1.46 -0.25 -14.01
C LEU A 132 0.21 -0.51 -14.87
N CYS A 133 0.07 -1.73 -15.41
CA CYS A 133 -1.10 -2.12 -16.19
C CYS A 133 -2.40 -2.01 -15.38
N LEU A 134 -2.41 -2.48 -14.13
CA LEU A 134 -3.55 -2.38 -13.23
C LEU A 134 -3.90 -0.92 -12.88
N GLY A 135 -2.90 -0.06 -12.69
CA GLY A 135 -3.10 1.37 -12.44
C GLY A 135 -3.73 2.08 -13.62
N LEU A 136 -3.22 1.84 -14.84
CA LEU A 136 -3.75 2.41 -16.07
C LEU A 136 -5.18 1.93 -16.35
N TRP A 137 -5.40 0.61 -16.30
CA TRP A 137 -6.74 0.04 -16.45
C TRP A 137 -7.69 0.63 -15.40
N GLY A 138 -7.26 0.63 -14.14
CA GLY A 138 -8.05 1.11 -13.02
C GLY A 138 -8.51 2.55 -13.18
N GLY A 139 -7.60 3.44 -13.58
CA GLY A 139 -7.92 4.85 -13.83
C GLY A 139 -8.96 5.05 -14.94
N VAL A 140 -8.91 4.23 -15.99
CA VAL A 140 -9.92 4.28 -17.06
C VAL A 140 -11.29 3.86 -16.54
N VAL A 141 -11.37 2.76 -15.78
CA VAL A 141 -12.66 2.27 -15.28
C VAL A 141 -13.25 3.18 -14.21
N THR A 142 -12.46 3.70 -13.27
CA THR A 142 -12.96 4.69 -12.31
C THR A 142 -13.45 5.96 -13.01
N GLY A 143 -12.75 6.41 -14.05
CA GLY A 143 -13.20 7.53 -14.88
C GLY A 143 -14.61 7.32 -15.46
N PHE A 144 -14.90 6.13 -15.98
CA PHE A 144 -16.24 5.79 -16.47
C PHE A 144 -17.29 5.70 -15.36
N ILE A 145 -16.93 5.21 -14.18
CA ILE A 145 -17.85 5.14 -13.02
C ILE A 145 -18.21 6.55 -12.55
N CYS A 146 -17.24 7.48 -12.50
CA CYS A 146 -17.47 8.86 -12.07
C CYS A 146 -18.49 9.60 -12.95
N PHE A 147 -18.57 9.31 -14.26
CA PHE A 147 -19.60 9.91 -15.12
C PHE A 147 -21.04 9.54 -14.74
N ARG A 148 -21.24 8.41 -14.07
CA ARG A 148 -22.57 7.94 -13.64
C ARG A 148 -22.90 8.28 -12.19
N GLN A 149 -21.95 8.84 -11.44
CA GLN A 149 -22.08 9.06 -10.01
C GLN A 149 -22.99 10.28 -9.74
N VAL A 150 -24.09 10.08 -9.02
CA VAL A 150 -25.07 11.13 -8.70
C VAL A 150 -24.74 11.90 -7.42
N ASP A 151 -24.01 11.29 -6.48
CA ASP A 151 -23.72 11.89 -5.18
C ASP A 151 -22.41 12.71 -5.20
N LEU A 152 -22.51 14.03 -5.00
CA LEU A 152 -21.38 14.97 -5.03
C LEU A 152 -20.24 14.61 -4.07
N LYS A 153 -20.56 14.13 -2.85
CA LYS A 153 -19.54 13.76 -1.84
C LYS A 153 -18.77 12.49 -2.22
N SER A 154 -19.38 11.62 -3.02
CA SER A 154 -18.75 10.39 -3.52
C SER A 154 -18.01 10.59 -4.83
N LEU A 155 -18.35 11.65 -5.58
CA LEU A 155 -17.67 12.06 -6.80
C LEU A 155 -16.26 12.61 -6.51
N ILE A 156 -16.10 13.27 -5.37
CA ILE A 156 -14.84 13.79 -4.82
C ILE A 156 -14.07 12.65 -4.15
#